data_AF-Q28UG3-F1
#
_entry.id   AF-Q28UG3-F1
#
_cell.length_a   1.000
_cell.length_b   1.000
_cell.length_c   1.000
_cell.angle_alpha   90.00
_cell.angle_beta   90.00
_cell.angle_gamma   90.00
#
_symmetry.space_group_name_H-M   'P 1'
#
loop_
_entity.id
_entity.type
_entity.pdbx_description
1 polymer ?
#
loop_
_entity_poly.entity_id
_entity_poly.type
_entity_poly.pdbx_seq_one_letter_code
_entity_poly.pdbx_strand_id
1 'polypeptide(L)'
;MALPLPLLSLVLATIACGLVWRLDIGQPLARALFTGVFALIGLSTVLTGLRCGYGMEALLVGQRLIPIVVGPLIYLGFLSLTGTAMARPLMIHLGIAVFAGAVPQLIPGAQGAYDAVIVVSYLCYAILLVRLWRRGSDALSLAPLHLTRGLRTWMLVAAAMLAVMMAFDTAIAVSFAIGRPEEAEALIGYGSLLSALSLIAAIVAVSSRAPPPVPQPVAPRTDTLEQKARTLLEDQRLFLDTDLTLDRLAKRLHVPARALSEVINRTQNMNVSQYVNGFRLSHAAHLLETTDLTVTQVTEQSGFLTRSNFYREFERVFAMSPTAYRKAKRP
;
A
#
# COMPACT_ATOMS: atom_id res chain seq x y z
N MET A 1 -28.16 -15.47 21.31
CA MET A 1 -27.12 -16.19 20.54
C MET A 1 -26.58 -15.28 19.44
N ALA A 2 -25.56 -14.46 19.72
CA ALA A 2 -25.00 -13.47 18.78
C ALA A 2 -23.56 -13.80 18.33
N LEU A 3 -23.13 -15.05 18.46
CA LEU A 3 -21.76 -15.48 18.10
C LEU A 3 -21.44 -15.60 16.58
N PRO A 4 -22.37 -15.80 15.61
CA PRO A 4 -21.95 -16.18 14.27
C PRO A 4 -21.23 -15.06 13.51
N LEU A 5 -21.63 -13.80 13.70
CA LEU A 5 -21.07 -12.66 12.96
C LEU A 5 -19.66 -12.26 13.43
N PRO A 6 -19.36 -12.19 14.75
CA PRO A 6 -18.00 -11.96 15.22
C PRO A 6 -17.03 -13.07 14.81
N LEU A 7 -17.44 -14.34 14.89
CA LEU A 7 -16.59 -15.45 14.46
C LEU A 7 -16.28 -15.39 12.96
N LEU A 8 -17.29 -15.10 12.14
CA LEU A 8 -17.10 -14.94 10.69
C LEU A 8 -16.13 -13.79 10.39
N SER A 9 -16.32 -12.63 11.02
CA SER A 9 -15.46 -11.46 10.79
C SER A 9 -14.02 -11.68 11.27
N LEU A 10 -13.81 -12.47 12.33
CA LEU A 10 -12.48 -12.92 12.74
C LEU A 10 -11.82 -13.82 11.68
N VAL A 11 -12.55 -14.80 11.15
CA VAL A 11 -12.03 -15.67 10.07
C VAL A 11 -11.69 -14.86 8.83
N LEU A 12 -12.55 -13.91 8.44
CA LEU A 12 -12.27 -13.02 7.30
C LEU A 12 -11.03 -12.13 7.57
N ALA A 13 -10.89 -11.60 8.78
CA ALA A 13 -9.73 -10.79 9.16
C ALA A 13 -8.42 -11.61 9.12
N THR A 14 -8.43 -12.86 9.59
CA THR A 14 -7.24 -13.73 9.55
C THR A 14 -6.85 -14.11 8.11
N ILE A 15 -7.84 -14.40 7.26
CA ILE A 15 -7.62 -14.61 5.82
C ILE A 15 -7.02 -13.35 5.18
N ALA A 16 -7.58 -12.18 5.46
CA ALA A 16 -7.07 -10.91 4.95
C ALA A 16 -5.63 -10.64 5.40
N CYS A 17 -5.29 -10.90 6.67
CA CYS A 17 -3.92 -10.83 7.17
C CYS A 17 -2.97 -11.72 6.37
N GLY A 18 -3.31 -12.99 6.17
CA GLY A 18 -2.48 -13.95 5.44
C GLY A 18 -2.29 -13.55 3.98
N LEU A 19 -3.35 -13.06 3.33
CA LEU A 19 -3.29 -12.57 1.95
C LEU A 19 -2.40 -11.33 1.82
N VAL A 20 -2.57 -10.33 2.69
CA VAL A 20 -1.77 -9.10 2.67
C VAL A 20 -0.31 -9.38 3.02
N TRP A 21 -0.03 -10.32 3.92
CA TRP A 21 1.33 -10.73 4.23
C TRP A 21 2.05 -11.37 3.04
N ARG A 22 1.30 -12.10 2.20
CA ARG A 22 1.80 -12.74 0.97
C ARG A 22 1.87 -11.79 -0.22
N LEU A 23 1.16 -10.66 -0.20
CA LEU A 23 1.25 -9.65 -1.24
C LEU A 23 2.64 -9.00 -1.25
N ASP A 24 3.25 -8.95 -2.43
CA ASP A 24 4.48 -8.19 -2.62
C ASP A 24 4.17 -6.70 -2.89
N ILE A 25 4.01 -5.93 -1.81
CA ILE A 25 3.70 -4.49 -1.85
C ILE A 25 5.00 -3.66 -2.04
N GLY A 26 6.15 -4.30 -2.25
CA GLY A 26 7.45 -3.64 -2.49
C GLY A 26 8.14 -3.09 -1.23
N GLN A 27 7.40 -2.83 -0.15
CA GLN A 27 7.95 -2.35 1.14
C GLN A 27 7.49 -3.24 2.31
N PRO A 28 8.41 -3.74 3.15
CA PRO A 28 8.06 -4.60 4.28
C PRO A 28 7.27 -3.84 5.36
N LEU A 29 7.59 -2.56 5.60
CA LEU A 29 6.87 -1.72 6.55
C LEU A 29 5.41 -1.51 6.13
N ALA A 30 5.16 -1.19 4.85
CA ALA A 30 3.80 -1.06 4.32
C ALA A 30 2.97 -2.32 4.57
N ARG A 31 3.58 -3.47 4.29
CA ARG A 31 2.98 -4.79 4.48
C ARG A 31 2.62 -5.03 5.94
N ALA A 32 3.55 -4.79 6.86
CA ALA A 32 3.33 -4.92 8.30
C ALA A 32 2.21 -4.00 8.81
N LEU A 33 2.17 -2.74 8.36
CA LEU A 33 1.13 -1.77 8.74
C LEU A 33 -0.26 -2.20 8.23
N PHE A 34 -0.38 -2.60 6.96
CA PHE A 34 -1.65 -3.08 6.42
C PHE A 34 -2.10 -4.38 7.09
N THR A 35 -1.20 -5.34 7.31
CA THR A 35 -1.52 -6.55 8.09
C THR A 35 -1.98 -6.20 9.51
N GLY A 36 -1.34 -5.21 10.14
CA GLY A 36 -1.74 -4.70 11.46
C GLY A 36 -3.17 -4.16 11.49
N VAL A 37 -3.63 -3.48 10.44
CA VAL A 37 -5.03 -3.01 10.33
C VAL A 37 -6.01 -4.19 10.37
N PHE A 38 -5.80 -5.23 9.55
CA PHE A 38 -6.68 -6.40 9.54
C PHE A 38 -6.62 -7.17 10.86
N ALA A 39 -5.45 -7.27 11.48
CA ALA A 39 -5.30 -7.89 12.80
C ALA A 39 -6.09 -7.13 13.88
N LEU A 40 -6.04 -5.80 13.86
CA LEU A 40 -6.82 -4.95 14.78
C LEU A 40 -8.33 -5.06 14.55
N ILE A 41 -8.79 -5.16 13.30
CA ILE A 41 -10.20 -5.42 12.99
C ILE A 41 -10.63 -6.78 13.54
N GLY A 42 -9.81 -7.82 13.37
CA GLY A 42 -10.04 -9.14 13.96
C GLY A 42 -10.10 -9.09 15.49
N LEU A 43 -9.18 -8.37 16.13
CA LEU A 43 -9.18 -8.17 17.58
C LEU A 43 -10.44 -7.41 18.05
N SER A 44 -10.83 -6.34 17.37
CA SER A 44 -12.04 -5.57 17.69
C SER A 44 -13.28 -6.45 17.65
N THR A 45 -13.32 -7.37 16.70
CA THR A 45 -14.41 -8.33 16.53
C THR A 45 -14.48 -9.31 17.70
N VAL A 46 -13.33 -9.84 18.14
CA VAL A 46 -13.24 -10.73 19.32
C VAL A 46 -13.68 -10.00 20.58
N LEU A 47 -13.18 -8.78 20.80
CA LEU A 47 -13.56 -7.96 21.95
C LEU A 47 -15.06 -7.67 21.97
N THR A 48 -15.65 -7.35 20.82
CA THR A 48 -17.10 -7.14 20.69
C THR A 48 -17.87 -8.43 21.01
N GLY A 49 -17.43 -9.57 20.50
CA GLY A 49 -18.03 -10.88 20.78
C GLY A 49 -17.96 -11.29 22.25
N LEU A 50 -16.83 -11.05 22.91
CA LEU A 50 -16.65 -11.33 24.34
C LEU A 50 -17.49 -10.40 25.22
N ARG A 51 -17.56 -9.11 24.88
CA ARG A 51 -18.38 -8.14 25.62
C ARG A 51 -19.87 -8.48 25.52
N CYS A 52 -20.40 -8.61 24.30
CA CYS A 52 -21.82 -8.84 24.09
C CYS A 52 -22.24 -10.29 24.41
N GLY A 53 -21.35 -11.27 24.28
CA GLY A 53 -21.63 -12.68 24.51
C GLY A 53 -21.48 -13.13 25.97
N TYR A 54 -20.52 -12.55 26.69
CA TYR A 54 -20.14 -12.97 28.05
C TYR A 54 -20.22 -11.85 29.09
N GLY A 55 -20.69 -10.65 28.73
CA GLY A 55 -20.88 -9.53 29.66
C GLY A 55 -19.57 -8.93 30.19
N MET A 56 -18.45 -9.13 29.49
CA MET A 56 -17.13 -8.66 29.93
C MET A 56 -16.94 -7.15 29.70
N GLU A 57 -17.53 -6.31 30.53
CA GLU A 57 -17.46 -4.84 30.41
C GLU A 57 -16.04 -4.27 30.57
N ALA A 58 -15.12 -5.00 31.22
CA ALA A 58 -13.71 -4.61 31.33
C ALA A 58 -13.00 -4.44 29.97
N LEU A 59 -13.55 -5.00 28.89
CA LEU A 59 -13.00 -4.92 27.53
C LEU A 59 -13.36 -3.62 26.78
N LEU A 60 -14.24 -2.78 27.35
CA LEU A 60 -14.68 -1.52 26.74
C LEU A 60 -13.52 -0.60 26.34
N VAL A 61 -12.49 -0.51 27.19
CA VAL A 61 -11.32 0.34 26.93
C VAL A 61 -10.60 -0.13 25.67
N GLY A 62 -10.32 -1.44 25.57
CA GLY A 62 -9.66 -2.03 24.40
C GLY A 62 -10.45 -1.80 23.11
N GLN A 63 -11.77 -1.91 23.16
CA GLN A 63 -12.63 -1.70 22.00
C GLN A 63 -12.63 -0.24 21.51
N ARG A 64 -12.52 0.74 22.42
CA ARG A 64 -12.47 2.17 22.07
C ARG A 64 -11.12 2.61 21.52
N LEU A 65 -10.03 1.95 21.93
CA LEU A 65 -8.68 2.29 21.48
C LEU A 65 -8.39 1.83 20.04
N ILE A 66 -8.97 0.71 19.60
CA ILE A 66 -8.70 0.14 18.27
C ILE A 66 -9.08 1.13 17.14
N PRO A 67 -10.30 1.69 17.07
CA PRO A 67 -10.69 2.69 16.08
C PRO A 67 -9.73 3.87 15.94
N ILE A 68 -9.15 4.34 17.05
CA ILE A 68 -8.23 5.48 17.09
C ILE A 68 -6.94 5.18 16.30
N VAL A 69 -6.49 3.92 16.32
CA VAL A 69 -5.22 3.48 15.70
C VAL A 69 -5.40 3.06 14.24
N VAL A 70 -6.59 2.65 13.82
CA VAL A 70 -6.86 2.16 12.44
C VAL A 70 -6.55 3.22 11.38
N GLY A 71 -7.07 4.44 11.51
CA GLY A 71 -6.80 5.55 10.58
C GLY A 71 -5.30 5.83 10.39
N PRO A 72 -4.53 6.05 11.49
CA PRO A 72 -3.08 6.21 11.44
C PRO A 72 -2.36 5.09 10.69
N LEU A 73 -2.68 3.82 10.96
CA LEU A 73 -1.99 2.69 10.33
C LEU A 73 -2.26 2.61 8.83
N ILE A 74 -3.50 2.84 8.39
CA ILE A 74 -3.84 2.89 6.96
C ILE A 74 -3.04 3.99 6.27
N TYR A 75 -3.05 5.20 6.84
CA TYR A 75 -2.34 6.35 6.27
C TYR A 75 -0.82 6.13 6.23
N LEU A 76 -0.23 5.65 7.32
CA LEU A 76 1.20 5.32 7.38
C LEU A 76 1.57 4.20 6.40
N GLY A 77 0.68 3.22 6.21
CA GLY A 77 0.85 2.16 5.22
C GLY A 77 1.01 2.72 3.82
N PHE A 78 0.12 3.61 3.38
CA PHE A 78 0.24 4.28 2.08
C PHE A 78 1.40 5.27 2.04
N LEU A 79 1.65 6.03 3.10
CA LEU A 79 2.75 7.00 3.17
C LEU A 79 4.12 6.32 3.04
N SER A 80 4.27 5.12 3.60
CA SER A 80 5.51 4.33 3.48
C SER A 80 5.85 3.91 2.05
N LEU A 81 4.88 3.97 1.14
CA LEU A 81 5.09 3.70 -0.29
C LEU A 81 5.54 4.93 -1.08
N THR A 82 5.69 6.09 -0.44
CA THR A 82 5.99 7.37 -1.11
C THR A 82 7.46 7.77 -1.12
N GLY A 83 8.33 6.99 -0.48
CA GLY A 83 9.75 7.33 -0.32
C GLY A 83 10.06 8.28 0.84
N THR A 84 9.05 8.72 1.60
CA THR A 84 9.26 9.56 2.79
C THR A 84 10.01 8.81 3.89
N ALA A 85 10.96 9.47 4.55
CA ALA A 85 11.63 8.92 5.73
C ALA A 85 10.61 8.67 6.86
N MET A 86 10.51 7.42 7.31
CA MET A 86 9.36 6.98 8.11
C MET A 86 9.42 7.22 9.61
N ALA A 87 10.62 7.44 10.17
CA ALA A 87 10.79 7.57 11.62
C ALA A 87 9.93 8.70 12.23
N ARG A 88 9.96 9.89 11.63
CA ARG A 88 9.23 11.06 12.13
C ARG A 88 7.70 10.92 11.97
N PRO A 89 7.14 10.58 10.79
CA PRO A 89 5.69 10.38 10.66
C PRO A 89 5.16 9.25 11.57
N LEU A 90 5.90 8.14 11.71
CA LEU A 90 5.50 7.04 12.58
C LEU A 90 5.36 7.52 14.03
N MET A 91 6.37 8.23 14.54
CA MET A 91 6.37 8.79 15.89
C MET A 91 5.21 9.77 16.11
N ILE A 92 4.97 10.68 15.16
CA ILE A 92 3.91 11.69 15.29
C ILE A 92 2.54 11.04 15.26
N HIS A 93 2.24 10.24 14.25
CA HIS A 93 0.87 9.72 14.06
C HIS A 93 0.51 8.64 15.08
N LEU A 94 1.45 7.75 15.43
CA LEU A 94 1.19 6.78 16.50
C LEU A 94 1.23 7.44 17.87
N GLY A 95 2.09 8.43 18.09
CA GLY A 95 2.13 9.20 19.33
C GLY A 95 0.83 9.97 19.58
N ILE A 96 0.26 10.62 18.55
CA ILE A 96 -1.05 11.27 18.63
C ILE A 96 -2.14 10.24 18.94
N ALA A 97 -2.14 9.06 18.30
CA ALA A 97 -3.14 8.03 18.57
C ALA A 97 -3.05 7.51 20.01
N VAL A 98 -1.84 7.26 20.52
CA VAL A 98 -1.62 6.85 21.91
C VAL A 98 -2.07 7.95 22.88
N PHE A 99 -1.70 9.20 22.63
CA PHE A 99 -2.10 10.34 23.45
C PHE A 99 -3.62 10.52 23.47
N ALA A 100 -4.26 10.49 22.30
CA ALA A 100 -5.71 10.60 22.16
C ALA A 100 -6.46 9.43 22.82
N GLY A 101 -5.86 8.25 22.86
CA GLY A 101 -6.38 7.08 23.57
C GLY A 101 -6.19 7.17 25.09
N ALA A 102 -5.07 7.69 25.57
CA ALA A 102 -4.71 7.71 26.99
C ALA A 102 -5.36 8.86 27.77
N VAL A 103 -5.45 10.07 27.18
CA VAL A 103 -5.95 11.26 27.87
C VAL A 103 -7.36 11.07 28.45
N PRO A 104 -8.35 10.53 27.72
CA PRO A 104 -9.68 10.30 28.29
C PRO A 104 -9.73 9.25 29.40
N GLN A 105 -8.72 8.37 29.54
CA GLN A 105 -8.61 7.45 30.68
C GLN A 105 -8.08 8.13 31.93
N LEU A 106 -7.16 9.07 31.77
CA LEU A 106 -6.45 9.70 32.90
C LEU A 106 -7.30 10.75 33.61
N ILE A 107 -8.33 11.29 32.93
CA ILE A 107 -9.19 12.36 33.46
C ILE A 107 -10.54 11.74 33.89
N PRO A 108 -10.86 11.74 35.20
CA PRO A 108 -12.14 11.27 35.70
C PRO A 108 -13.32 12.01 35.03
N GLY A 109 -14.32 11.26 34.56
CA GLY A 109 -15.47 11.82 33.85
C GLY A 109 -15.25 12.13 32.37
N ALA A 110 -14.01 12.07 31.85
CA ALA A 110 -13.73 12.31 30.44
C ALA A 110 -13.96 11.09 29.53
N GLN A 111 -14.41 9.95 30.07
CA GLN A 111 -14.62 8.72 29.31
C GLN A 111 -15.69 8.84 28.20
N GLY A 112 -16.55 9.86 28.25
CA GLY A 112 -17.48 10.19 27.16
C GLY A 112 -16.79 10.81 25.94
N ALA A 113 -15.54 11.28 26.07
CA ALA A 113 -14.83 11.94 24.97
C ALA A 113 -14.35 10.97 23.87
N TYR A 114 -14.40 9.65 24.10
CA TYR A 114 -13.92 8.65 23.13
C TYR A 114 -14.64 8.74 21.78
N ASP A 115 -15.95 8.95 21.78
CA ASP A 115 -16.73 9.00 20.54
C ASP A 115 -16.27 10.19 19.68
N ALA A 116 -16.05 11.35 20.31
CA ALA A 116 -15.51 12.53 19.64
C ALA A 116 -14.08 12.30 19.12
N VAL A 117 -13.21 11.66 19.92
CA VAL A 117 -11.83 11.35 19.53
C VAL A 117 -11.80 10.40 18.31
N ILE A 118 -12.65 9.38 18.30
CA ILE A 118 -12.76 8.42 17.19
C ILE A 118 -13.23 9.12 15.91
N VAL A 119 -14.29 9.92 15.99
CA VAL A 119 -14.83 10.72 14.87
C VAL A 119 -13.76 11.66 14.30
N VAL A 120 -13.04 12.38 15.16
CA VAL A 120 -11.96 13.28 14.73
C VAL A 120 -10.82 12.51 14.07
N SER A 121 -10.44 11.34 14.61
CA SER A 121 -9.41 10.49 14.01
C SER A 121 -9.83 10.05 12.59
N TYR A 122 -11.03 9.51 12.43
CA TYR A 122 -11.55 9.09 11.12
C TYR A 122 -11.60 10.23 10.11
N LEU A 123 -12.13 11.39 10.50
CA LEU A 123 -12.17 12.57 9.64
C LEU A 123 -10.77 13.00 9.21
N CYS A 124 -9.84 13.11 10.16
CA CYS A 124 -8.48 13.57 9.91
C CYS A 124 -7.76 12.63 8.92
N TYR A 125 -7.82 11.31 9.16
CA TYR A 125 -7.15 10.33 8.31
C TYR A 125 -7.85 10.10 6.97
N ALA A 126 -9.17 10.24 6.88
CA ALA A 126 -9.86 10.28 5.59
C ALA A 126 -9.38 11.47 4.73
N ILE A 127 -9.27 12.67 5.32
CA ILE A 127 -8.75 13.86 4.64
C ILE A 127 -7.28 13.67 4.23
N LEU A 128 -6.44 13.12 5.10
CA LEU A 128 -5.03 12.86 4.80
C LEU A 128 -4.85 11.85 3.66
N LEU A 129 -5.66 10.79 3.62
CA LEU A 129 -5.66 9.82 2.52
C LEU A 129 -6.09 10.46 1.20
N VAL A 130 -7.15 11.29 1.20
CA VAL A 130 -7.59 12.01 0.00
C VAL A 130 -6.52 13.01 -0.45
N ARG A 131 -5.86 13.72 0.48
CA ARG A 131 -4.73 14.61 0.16
C ARG A 131 -3.55 13.86 -0.44
N LEU A 132 -3.22 12.68 0.08
CA LEU A 132 -2.18 11.82 -0.47
C LEU A 132 -2.56 11.32 -1.86
N TRP A 133 -3.81 10.90 -2.07
CA TRP A 133 -4.33 10.47 -3.36
C TRP A 133 -4.28 11.57 -4.44
N ARG A 134 -4.55 12.83 -4.06
CA ARG A 134 -4.48 13.99 -4.96
C ARG A 134 -3.07 14.27 -5.48
N ARG A 135 -2.01 13.72 -4.87
CA ARG A 135 -0.62 13.87 -5.35
C ARG A 135 -0.33 13.08 -6.64
N GLY A 136 -1.26 12.24 -7.10
CA GLY A 136 -1.15 11.54 -8.39
C GLY A 136 -0.54 10.15 -8.30
N SER A 137 -0.30 9.52 -9.45
CA SER A 137 0.30 8.17 -9.56
C SER A 137 1.72 8.09 -9.04
N ASP A 138 2.45 9.19 -9.20
CA ASP A 138 3.90 9.22 -8.96
C ASP A 138 4.22 9.37 -7.47
N ALA A 139 3.21 9.64 -6.65
CA ALA A 139 3.32 9.72 -5.21
C ALA A 139 3.71 8.38 -4.57
N LEU A 140 3.33 7.24 -5.15
CA LEU A 140 3.62 5.90 -4.62
C LEU A 140 4.89 5.31 -5.27
N SER A 141 5.99 6.05 -5.23
CA SER A 141 7.23 5.72 -5.96
C SER A 141 7.89 4.40 -5.57
N LEU A 142 7.60 3.87 -4.38
CA LEU A 142 8.14 2.59 -3.89
C LEU A 142 7.20 1.40 -4.14
N ALA A 143 5.98 1.65 -4.60
CA ALA A 143 5.03 0.59 -4.90
C ALA A 143 5.33 -0.05 -6.26
N PRO A 144 5.17 -1.39 -6.42
CA PRO A 144 5.33 -2.03 -7.72
C PRO A 144 4.35 -1.46 -8.75
N LEU A 145 4.83 -1.19 -9.97
CA LEU A 145 4.05 -0.52 -11.03
C LEU A 145 2.71 -1.21 -11.34
N HIS A 146 2.68 -2.54 -11.32
CA HIS A 146 1.46 -3.33 -11.54
C HIS A 146 0.40 -3.15 -10.44
N LEU A 147 0.80 -2.72 -9.24
CA LEU A 147 -0.08 -2.46 -8.09
C LEU A 147 -0.46 -0.98 -7.94
N THR A 148 0.26 -0.03 -8.53
CA THR A 148 0.08 1.42 -8.31
C THR A 148 -1.35 1.92 -8.54
N ARG A 149 -1.95 1.61 -9.70
CA ARG A 149 -3.36 1.96 -10.01
C ARG A 149 -4.29 1.37 -8.97
N GLY A 150 -4.02 0.13 -8.60
CA GLY A 150 -4.83 -0.60 -7.67
C GLY A 150 -4.77 -0.07 -6.24
N LEU A 151 -3.58 0.31 -5.77
CA LEU A 151 -3.34 0.90 -4.46
C LEU A 151 -4.00 2.28 -4.35
N ARG A 152 -4.05 3.05 -5.45
CA ARG A 152 -4.79 4.33 -5.46
C ARG A 152 -6.29 4.13 -5.28
N THR A 153 -6.86 3.12 -5.94
CA THR A 153 -8.27 2.75 -5.71
C THR A 153 -8.48 2.31 -4.26
N TRP A 154 -7.58 1.49 -3.71
CA TRP A 154 -7.67 1.06 -2.31
C TRP A 154 -7.57 2.22 -1.32
N MET A 155 -6.73 3.22 -1.60
CA MET A 155 -6.62 4.41 -0.77
C MET A 155 -7.93 5.21 -0.74
N LEU A 156 -8.61 5.38 -1.88
CA LEU A 156 -9.93 6.01 -1.92
C LEU A 156 -11.00 5.17 -1.21
N VAL A 157 -11.01 3.86 -1.44
CA VAL A 157 -11.93 2.94 -0.76
C VAL A 157 -11.73 3.00 0.75
N ALA A 158 -10.48 3.03 1.22
CA ALA A 158 -10.17 3.16 2.63
C ALA A 158 -10.62 4.51 3.20
N ALA A 159 -10.41 5.62 2.48
CA ALA A 159 -10.90 6.93 2.90
C ALA A 159 -12.44 6.98 2.97
N ALA A 160 -13.13 6.41 1.98
CA ALA A 160 -14.59 6.29 1.99
C ALA A 160 -15.06 5.41 3.15
N MET A 161 -14.37 4.30 3.44
CA MET A 161 -14.68 3.43 4.55
C MET A 161 -14.58 4.15 5.89
N LEU A 162 -13.51 4.92 6.11
CA LEU A 162 -13.36 5.74 7.33
C LEU A 162 -14.49 6.76 7.46
N ALA A 163 -14.94 7.37 6.36
CA ALA A 163 -16.07 8.30 6.38
C ALA A 163 -17.40 7.61 6.71
N VAL A 164 -17.62 6.39 6.21
CA VAL A 164 -18.80 5.60 6.57
C VAL A 164 -18.74 5.19 8.04
N MET A 165 -17.60 4.71 8.55
CA MET A 165 -17.42 4.37 9.96
C MET A 165 -17.69 5.59 10.86
N MET A 166 -17.18 6.76 10.49
CA MET A 166 -17.47 8.03 11.17
C MET A 166 -18.98 8.33 11.24
N ALA A 167 -19.72 8.10 10.15
CA ALA A 167 -21.15 8.31 10.12
C ALA A 167 -21.90 7.34 11.05
N PHE A 168 -21.48 6.06 11.10
CA PHE A 168 -22.04 5.07 12.02
C PHE A 168 -21.77 5.44 13.48
N ASP A 169 -20.54 5.76 13.86
CA ASP A 169 -20.21 6.14 15.23
C ASP A 169 -20.95 7.41 15.67
N THR A 170 -21.08 8.39 14.76
CA THR A 170 -21.87 9.60 15.02
C THR A 170 -23.35 9.26 15.22
N ALA A 171 -23.92 8.39 14.39
CA ALA A 171 -25.32 7.97 14.49
C ALA A 171 -25.59 7.20 15.80
N ILE A 172 -24.67 6.33 16.21
CA ILE A 172 -24.73 5.59 17.48
C ILE A 172 -24.70 6.58 18.66
N ALA A 173 -23.75 7.51 18.66
CA ALA A 173 -23.63 8.53 19.72
C ALA A 173 -24.88 9.40 19.83
N VAL A 174 -25.44 9.84 18.70
CA VAL A 174 -26.69 10.63 18.65
C VAL A 174 -27.89 9.82 19.16
N SER A 175 -27.97 8.54 18.78
CA SER A 175 -29.05 7.66 19.23
C SER A 175 -29.07 7.48 20.75
N PHE A 176 -27.90 7.28 21.36
CA PHE A 176 -27.77 7.27 22.82
C PHE A 176 -28.12 8.63 23.44
N ALA A 177 -27.70 9.74 22.83
CA ALA A 177 -27.98 11.09 23.35
C ALA A 177 -29.47 11.45 23.34
N ILE A 178 -30.25 10.91 22.38
CA ILE A 178 -31.70 11.13 22.28
C ILE A 178 -32.50 10.09 23.11
N GLY A 179 -31.81 9.16 23.77
CA GLY A 179 -32.44 8.15 24.64
C GLY A 179 -33.11 7.02 23.85
N ARG A 180 -32.57 6.64 22.69
CA ARG A 180 -33.10 5.55 21.82
C ARG A 180 -32.14 4.35 21.74
N PRO A 181 -31.86 3.65 22.85
CA PRO A 181 -30.85 2.60 22.88
C PRO A 181 -31.13 1.43 21.91
N GLU A 182 -32.41 1.10 21.68
CA GLU A 182 -32.84 0.08 20.70
C GLU A 182 -32.34 0.39 19.28
N GLU A 183 -32.39 1.67 18.86
CA GLU A 183 -31.88 2.10 17.55
C GLU A 183 -30.34 2.02 17.51
N ALA A 184 -29.65 2.33 18.63
CA ALA A 184 -28.20 2.22 18.73
C ALA A 184 -27.72 0.76 18.62
N GLU A 185 -28.42 -0.19 19.24
CA GLU A 185 -28.12 -1.61 19.13
C GLU A 185 -28.27 -2.12 17.68
N ALA A 186 -29.33 -1.69 16.98
CA ALA A 186 -29.51 -2.01 15.56
C ALA A 186 -28.36 -1.43 14.70
N LEU A 187 -27.96 -0.17 14.95
CA LEU A 187 -26.84 0.48 14.25
C LEU A 187 -25.50 -0.25 14.46
N ILE A 188 -25.23 -0.76 15.67
CA ILE A 188 -24.03 -1.58 15.95
C ILE A 188 -24.07 -2.88 15.13
N GLY A 189 -25.24 -3.51 15.01
CA GLY A 189 -25.45 -4.68 14.16
C GLY A 189 -25.15 -4.40 12.69
N TYR A 190 -25.66 -3.29 12.15
CA TYR A 190 -25.40 -2.86 10.78
C TYR A 190 -23.91 -2.51 10.54
N GLY A 191 -23.25 -1.84 11.50
CA GLY A 191 -21.82 -1.56 11.43
C GLY A 191 -20.97 -2.83 11.39
N SER A 192 -21.37 -3.86 12.14
CA SER A 192 -20.71 -5.18 12.11
C SER A 192 -20.86 -5.87 10.76
N LEU A 193 -22.04 -5.81 10.15
CA LEU A 193 -22.28 -6.32 8.79
C LEU A 193 -21.43 -5.57 7.76
N LEU A 194 -21.38 -4.23 7.85
CA LEU A 194 -20.54 -3.41 6.99
C LEU A 194 -19.06 -3.79 7.10
N SER A 195 -18.55 -4.01 8.31
CA SER A 195 -17.18 -4.48 8.54
C SER A 195 -16.91 -5.81 7.84
N ALA A 196 -17.82 -6.79 7.97
CA ALA A 196 -17.71 -8.08 7.29
C ALA A 196 -17.68 -7.94 5.76
N LEU A 197 -18.59 -7.14 5.19
CA LEU A 197 -18.62 -6.86 3.74
C LEU A 197 -17.34 -6.16 3.26
N SER A 198 -16.79 -5.27 4.08
CA SER A 198 -15.53 -4.57 3.80
C SER A 198 -14.35 -5.52 3.77
N LEU A 199 -14.30 -6.49 4.69
CA LEU A 199 -13.28 -7.55 4.70
C LEU A 199 -13.41 -8.45 3.47
N ILE A 200 -14.64 -8.83 3.08
CA ILE A 200 -14.88 -9.61 1.85
C ILE A 200 -14.39 -8.84 0.62
N ALA A 201 -14.76 -7.56 0.50
CA ALA A 201 -14.33 -6.70 -0.59
C ALA A 201 -12.80 -6.56 -0.63
N ALA A 202 -12.14 -6.40 0.53
CA ALA A 202 -10.70 -6.36 0.64
C ALA A 202 -10.06 -7.68 0.19
N ILE A 203 -10.57 -8.83 0.65
CA ILE A 203 -10.11 -10.17 0.25
C ILE A 203 -10.24 -10.36 -1.26
N VAL A 204 -11.38 -10.01 -1.86
CA VAL A 204 -11.60 -10.14 -3.31
C VAL A 204 -10.65 -9.22 -4.08
N ALA A 205 -10.49 -7.98 -3.62
CA ALA A 205 -9.61 -7.01 -4.27
C ALA A 205 -8.14 -7.44 -4.20
N VAL A 206 -7.71 -8.05 -3.09
CA VAL A 206 -6.37 -8.63 -2.92
C VAL A 206 -6.21 -9.90 -3.75
N SER A 207 -7.18 -10.82 -3.72
CA SER A 207 -7.11 -12.13 -4.38
C SER A 207 -7.13 -12.01 -5.90
N SER A 208 -7.90 -11.07 -6.44
CA SER A 208 -7.90 -10.74 -7.89
C SER A 208 -6.57 -10.15 -8.37
N ARG A 209 -5.68 -9.77 -7.45
CA ARG A 209 -4.36 -9.22 -7.72
C ARG A 209 -3.22 -10.12 -7.23
N ALA A 210 -3.55 -11.23 -6.57
CA ALA A 210 -2.58 -12.29 -6.32
C ALA A 210 -2.12 -12.83 -7.69
N PRO A 211 -0.81 -13.04 -7.91
CA PRO A 211 -0.35 -13.74 -9.09
C PRO A 211 -1.11 -15.09 -9.15
N PRO A 212 -1.74 -15.47 -10.28
CA PRO A 212 -2.43 -16.75 -10.38
C PRO A 212 -1.50 -17.89 -9.94
N PRO A 213 -2.02 -19.03 -9.45
CA PRO A 213 -1.20 -20.14 -8.96
C PRO A 213 -0.07 -20.41 -9.95
N VAL A 214 1.17 -20.45 -9.46
CA VAL A 214 2.34 -20.79 -10.28
C VAL A 214 2.01 -22.12 -10.96
N PRO A 215 1.87 -22.17 -12.29
CA PRO A 215 1.72 -23.44 -12.98
C PRO A 215 2.93 -24.30 -12.61
N GLN A 216 2.69 -25.54 -12.20
CA GLN A 216 3.76 -26.50 -11.88
C GLN A 216 4.77 -26.56 -13.03
N PRO A 217 6.06 -26.76 -12.73
CA PRO A 217 7.13 -26.53 -13.69
C PRO A 217 7.01 -27.48 -14.87
N VAL A 218 6.64 -26.93 -16.02
CA VAL A 218 6.99 -27.52 -17.31
C VAL A 218 8.40 -27.02 -17.64
N ALA A 219 9.41 -27.81 -17.29
CA ALA A 219 10.78 -27.60 -17.77
C ALA A 219 10.86 -27.88 -19.29
N PRO A 220 11.86 -27.39 -20.06
CA PRO A 220 12.80 -26.29 -19.87
C PRO A 220 12.88 -25.35 -21.11
N ARG A 221 12.59 -24.05 -20.99
CA ARG A 221 12.93 -23.03 -22.04
C ARG A 221 13.22 -21.62 -21.52
N THR A 222 13.46 -21.47 -20.23
CA THR A 222 13.52 -20.18 -19.53
C THR A 222 14.70 -19.29 -19.89
N ASP A 223 15.84 -19.86 -20.27
CA ASP A 223 17.03 -19.05 -20.62
C ASP A 223 16.88 -18.40 -22.01
N THR A 224 16.01 -18.96 -22.86
CA THR A 224 15.79 -18.43 -24.22
C THR A 224 14.91 -17.18 -24.25
N LEU A 225 14.04 -16.97 -23.26
CA LEU A 225 13.09 -15.85 -23.29
C LEU A 225 13.72 -14.54 -22.77
N GLU A 226 14.55 -14.60 -21.73
CA GLU A 226 15.32 -13.43 -21.29
C GLU A 226 16.28 -12.99 -22.39
N GLN A 227 16.99 -13.94 -23.02
CA GLN A 227 17.89 -13.63 -24.11
C GLN A 227 17.16 -12.97 -25.28
N LYS A 228 15.97 -13.47 -25.67
CA LYS A 228 15.14 -12.81 -26.70
C LYS A 228 14.72 -11.41 -26.30
N ALA A 229 14.37 -11.20 -25.02
CA ALA A 229 14.01 -9.88 -24.53
C ALA A 229 15.20 -8.91 -24.55
N ARG A 230 16.39 -9.38 -24.15
CA ARG A 230 17.66 -8.64 -24.23
C ARG A 230 17.97 -8.22 -25.66
N THR A 231 18.01 -9.19 -26.58
CA THR A 231 18.28 -8.94 -28.00
C THR A 231 17.28 -7.94 -28.58
N LEU A 232 15.99 -8.09 -28.27
CA LEU A 232 14.97 -7.15 -28.73
C LEU A 232 15.15 -5.73 -28.18
N LEU A 233 15.51 -5.61 -26.90
CA LEU A 233 15.77 -4.32 -26.26
C LEU A 233 17.01 -3.63 -26.88
N GLU A 234 18.07 -4.39 -27.12
CA GLU A 234 19.34 -3.90 -27.67
C GLU A 234 19.21 -3.53 -29.16
N ASP A 235 18.73 -4.46 -30.00
CA ASP A 235 18.67 -4.30 -31.46
C ASP A 235 17.73 -3.15 -31.87
N GLN A 236 16.55 -3.09 -31.25
CA GLN A 236 15.55 -2.08 -31.57
C GLN A 236 15.66 -0.82 -30.69
N ARG A 237 16.64 -0.79 -29.77
CA ARG A 237 16.80 0.26 -28.76
C ARG A 237 15.50 0.64 -28.06
N LEU A 238 14.61 -0.34 -27.81
CA LEU A 238 13.27 -0.08 -27.25
C LEU A 238 13.34 0.56 -25.86
N PHE A 239 14.44 0.36 -25.13
CA PHE A 239 14.66 1.01 -23.85
C PHE A 239 14.68 2.55 -23.95
N LEU A 240 14.89 3.14 -25.14
CA LEU A 240 14.82 4.58 -25.37
C LEU A 240 13.38 5.11 -25.45
N ASP A 241 12.38 4.25 -25.68
CA ASP A 241 10.97 4.63 -25.67
C ASP A 241 10.53 4.87 -24.21
N THR A 242 10.12 6.11 -23.90
CA THR A 242 9.63 6.51 -22.58
C THR A 242 8.32 5.81 -22.22
N ASP A 243 7.54 5.40 -23.22
CA ASP A 243 6.25 4.72 -23.05
C ASP A 243 6.39 3.18 -23.05
N LEU A 244 7.61 2.64 -23.04
CA LEU A 244 7.83 1.20 -22.98
C LEU A 244 7.25 0.63 -21.68
N THR A 245 6.29 -0.28 -21.83
CA THR A 245 5.70 -1.04 -20.73
C THR A 245 6.01 -2.53 -20.86
N LEU A 246 5.85 -3.28 -19.77
CA LEU A 246 5.91 -4.74 -19.78
C LEU A 246 4.97 -5.33 -20.84
N ASP A 247 3.74 -4.84 -20.93
CA ASP A 247 2.77 -5.30 -21.91
C ASP A 247 3.23 -5.04 -23.36
N ARG A 248 3.85 -3.89 -23.62
CA ARG A 248 4.39 -3.59 -24.96
C ARG A 248 5.57 -4.49 -25.31
N LEU A 249 6.50 -4.70 -24.37
CA LEU A 249 7.65 -5.57 -24.58
C LEU A 249 7.21 -7.03 -24.80
N ALA A 250 6.27 -7.51 -23.99
CA ALA A 250 5.72 -8.86 -24.11
C ALA A 250 4.92 -9.06 -25.40
N LYS A 251 4.13 -8.06 -25.82
CA LYS A 251 3.43 -8.08 -27.11
C LYS A 251 4.41 -8.20 -28.28
N ARG A 252 5.54 -7.48 -28.26
CA ARG A 252 6.57 -7.59 -29.32
C ARG A 252 7.28 -8.94 -29.33
N LEU A 253 7.38 -9.59 -28.18
CA LEU A 253 7.94 -10.94 -28.05
C LEU A 253 6.91 -12.05 -28.32
N HIS A 254 5.65 -11.70 -28.59
CA HIS A 254 4.53 -12.64 -28.73
C HIS A 254 4.38 -13.59 -27.53
N VAL A 255 4.61 -13.07 -26.32
CA VAL A 255 4.47 -13.83 -25.06
C VAL A 255 3.54 -13.13 -24.07
N PRO A 256 2.98 -13.86 -23.10
CA PRO A 256 2.27 -13.24 -21.99
C PRO A 256 3.21 -12.35 -21.16
N ALA A 257 2.76 -11.14 -20.81
CA ALA A 257 3.48 -10.19 -19.96
C ALA A 257 3.99 -10.82 -18.66
N ARG A 258 3.16 -11.67 -18.06
CA ARG A 258 3.49 -12.42 -16.84
C ARG A 258 4.69 -13.35 -17.04
N ALA A 259 4.72 -14.12 -18.13
CA ALA A 259 5.80 -15.06 -18.41
C ALA A 259 7.14 -14.32 -18.55
N LEU A 260 7.14 -13.18 -19.24
CA LEU A 260 8.32 -12.34 -19.35
C LEU A 260 8.79 -11.79 -18.00
N SER A 261 7.86 -11.32 -17.17
CA SER A 261 8.19 -10.82 -15.83
C SER A 261 8.76 -11.91 -14.91
N GLU A 262 8.21 -13.12 -14.95
CA GLU A 262 8.68 -14.24 -14.14
C GLU A 262 10.09 -14.67 -14.56
N VAL A 263 10.35 -14.75 -15.87
CA VAL A 263 11.67 -15.08 -16.38
C VAL A 263 12.71 -14.05 -15.95
N ILE A 264 12.45 -12.76 -16.19
CA ILE A 264 13.41 -11.69 -15.84
C ILE A 264 13.67 -11.66 -14.33
N ASN A 265 12.63 -11.76 -13.50
CA ASN A 265 12.80 -11.74 -12.05
C ASN A 265 13.66 -12.92 -11.57
N ARG A 266 13.43 -14.10 -12.12
CA ARG A 266 14.17 -15.31 -11.75
C ARG A 266 15.62 -15.30 -12.24
N THR A 267 15.88 -14.82 -13.46
CA THR A 267 17.24 -14.88 -14.04
C THR A 267 18.12 -13.70 -13.65
N GLN A 268 17.52 -12.52 -13.42
CA GLN A 268 18.24 -11.29 -13.15
C GLN A 268 18.12 -10.81 -11.70
N ASN A 269 17.30 -11.49 -10.86
CA ASN A 269 16.99 -11.07 -9.48
C ASN A 269 16.53 -9.62 -9.38
N MET A 270 15.81 -9.13 -10.41
CA MET A 270 15.32 -7.77 -10.48
C MET A 270 14.01 -7.71 -11.26
N ASN A 271 13.20 -6.69 -11.00
CA ASN A 271 11.96 -6.53 -11.76
C ASN A 271 12.21 -6.00 -13.19
N VAL A 272 11.22 -6.13 -14.08
CA VAL A 272 11.37 -5.72 -15.50
C VAL A 272 11.68 -4.24 -15.67
N SER A 273 11.22 -3.37 -14.77
CA SER A 273 11.56 -1.95 -14.82
C SER A 273 13.04 -1.71 -14.50
N GLN A 274 13.57 -2.39 -13.48
CA GLN A 274 14.99 -2.33 -13.14
C GLN A 274 15.84 -2.90 -14.27
N TYR A 275 15.38 -3.99 -14.89
CA TYR A 275 16.02 -4.59 -16.05
C TYR A 275 16.12 -3.61 -17.22
N VAL A 276 15.01 -3.01 -17.65
CA VAL A 276 14.99 -1.99 -18.72
C VAL A 276 15.82 -0.77 -18.34
N ASN A 277 15.70 -0.28 -17.10
CA ASN A 277 16.48 0.86 -16.62
C ASN A 277 17.98 0.56 -16.63
N GLY A 278 18.41 -0.69 -16.45
CA GLY A 278 19.81 -1.09 -16.62
C GLY A 278 20.34 -0.71 -18.00
N PHE A 279 19.60 -1.02 -19.07
CA PHE A 279 19.98 -0.62 -20.44
C PHE A 279 20.00 0.90 -20.62
N ARG A 280 18.97 1.59 -20.08
CA ARG A 280 18.90 3.06 -20.12
C ARG A 280 20.08 3.71 -19.42
N LEU A 281 20.47 3.18 -18.26
CA LEU A 281 21.61 3.68 -17.47
C LEU A 281 22.95 3.41 -18.13
N SER A 282 23.13 2.23 -18.74
CA SER A 282 24.33 1.93 -19.53
C SER A 282 24.48 2.88 -20.71
N HIS A 283 23.38 3.17 -21.41
CA HIS A 283 23.36 4.16 -22.49
C HIS A 283 23.66 5.57 -21.97
N ALA A 284 23.06 5.97 -20.84
CA ALA A 284 23.32 7.26 -20.21
C ALA A 284 24.78 7.41 -19.78
N ALA A 285 25.37 6.38 -19.17
CA ALA A 285 26.78 6.36 -18.78
C ALA A 285 27.68 6.57 -20.01
N HIS A 286 27.40 5.84 -21.10
CA HIS A 286 28.11 6.02 -22.36
C HIS A 286 28.01 7.47 -22.90
N LEU A 287 26.83 8.08 -22.90
CA LEU A 287 26.66 9.47 -23.32
C LEU A 287 27.38 10.46 -22.38
N LEU A 288 27.40 10.21 -21.08
CA LEU A 288 28.12 11.04 -20.11
C LEU A 288 29.63 11.00 -20.36
N GLU A 289 30.17 9.86 -20.82
CA GLU A 289 31.59 9.62 -21.11
C GLU A 289 32.04 10.09 -22.49
N THR A 290 31.15 10.12 -23.47
CA THR A 290 31.53 10.36 -24.88
C THR A 290 31.03 11.69 -25.45
N THR A 291 30.08 12.36 -24.78
CA THR A 291 29.43 13.56 -25.31
C THR A 291 29.36 14.71 -24.31
N ASP A 292 29.32 15.93 -24.84
CA ASP A 292 29.19 17.18 -24.06
C ASP A 292 27.72 17.56 -23.76
N LEU A 293 26.78 16.65 -24.03
CA LEU A 293 25.36 16.83 -23.73
C LEU A 293 25.16 17.18 -22.26
N THR A 294 24.24 18.07 -21.95
CA THR A 294 23.88 18.34 -20.55
C THR A 294 23.29 17.07 -19.90
N VAL A 295 23.36 16.96 -18.57
CA VAL A 295 22.76 15.80 -17.86
C VAL A 295 21.26 15.69 -18.14
N THR A 296 20.58 16.82 -18.36
CA THR A 296 19.17 16.87 -18.78
C THR A 296 18.98 16.22 -20.16
N GLN A 297 19.78 16.61 -21.15
CA GLN A 297 19.72 16.01 -22.49
C GLN A 297 20.04 14.51 -22.45
N VAL A 298 21.02 14.08 -21.64
CA VAL A 298 21.33 12.65 -21.47
C VAL A 298 20.17 11.88 -20.84
N THR A 299 19.45 12.50 -19.91
CA THR A 299 18.26 11.91 -19.28
C THR A 299 17.19 11.63 -20.34
N GLU A 300 16.87 12.65 -21.14
CA GLU A 300 15.85 12.59 -22.20
C GLU A 300 16.24 11.57 -23.28
N GLN A 301 17.49 11.59 -23.74
CA GLN A 301 17.99 10.69 -24.77
C GLN A 301 18.17 9.25 -24.30
N SER A 302 18.09 8.98 -23.00
CA SER A 302 18.19 7.63 -22.44
C SER A 302 16.83 7.02 -22.07
N GLY A 303 15.73 7.65 -22.50
CA GLY A 303 14.37 7.12 -22.31
C GLY A 303 13.82 7.27 -20.89
N PHE A 304 14.41 8.13 -20.05
CA PHE A 304 13.85 8.43 -18.74
C PHE A 304 12.76 9.50 -18.82
N LEU A 305 11.59 9.20 -18.25
CA LEU A 305 10.45 10.12 -18.23
C LEU A 305 10.70 11.36 -17.35
N THR A 306 11.47 11.21 -16.27
CA THR A 306 11.74 12.32 -15.33
C THR A 306 13.18 12.32 -14.85
N ARG A 307 13.72 13.51 -14.63
CA ARG A 307 15.08 13.73 -14.10
C ARG A 307 15.27 13.13 -12.71
N SER A 308 14.28 13.22 -11.84
CA SER A 308 14.37 12.66 -10.48
C SER A 308 14.47 11.14 -10.49
N ASN A 309 13.77 10.46 -11.41
CA ASN A 309 13.90 9.00 -11.56
C ASN A 309 15.31 8.63 -12.06
N PHE A 310 15.80 9.35 -13.07
CA PHE A 310 17.14 9.13 -13.60
C PHE A 310 18.23 9.27 -12.54
N TYR A 311 18.28 10.39 -11.81
CA TYR A 311 19.31 10.63 -10.80
C TYR A 311 19.32 9.52 -9.73
N ARG A 312 18.14 9.14 -9.24
CA ARG A 312 18.01 8.10 -8.22
C ARG A 312 18.49 6.74 -8.73
N GLU A 313 18.06 6.31 -9.92
CA GLU A 313 18.47 5.02 -10.47
C GLU A 313 19.96 5.01 -10.84
N PHE A 314 20.49 6.14 -11.31
CA PHE A 314 21.90 6.29 -11.63
C PHE A 314 22.78 6.19 -10.37
N GLU A 315 22.41 6.90 -9.29
CA GLU A 315 23.10 6.79 -8.00
C GLU A 315 22.99 5.40 -7.40
N ARG A 316 21.84 4.73 -7.55
CA ARG A 316 21.66 3.36 -7.07
C ARG A 316 22.62 2.37 -7.75
N VAL A 317 22.86 2.52 -9.05
CA VAL A 317 23.67 1.58 -9.85
C VAL A 317 25.16 1.93 -9.82
N PHE A 318 25.51 3.21 -9.91
CA PHE A 318 26.90 3.67 -10.02
C PHE A 318 27.46 4.23 -8.70
N ALA A 319 26.66 4.28 -7.63
CA ALA A 319 27.02 4.82 -6.31
C ALA A 319 27.49 6.29 -6.33
N MET A 320 27.16 7.04 -7.40
CA MET A 320 27.50 8.45 -7.56
C MET A 320 26.52 9.16 -8.48
N SER A 321 26.40 10.48 -8.35
CA SER A 321 25.52 11.27 -9.21
C SER A 321 26.02 11.30 -10.66
N PRO A 322 25.14 11.48 -11.67
CA PRO A 322 25.55 11.60 -13.07
C PRO A 322 26.62 12.68 -13.32
N THR A 323 26.53 13.80 -12.60
CA THR A 323 27.52 14.90 -12.68
C THR A 323 28.88 14.47 -12.12
N ALA A 324 28.89 13.78 -10.98
CA ALA A 324 30.11 13.25 -10.38
C ALA A 324 30.74 12.16 -11.26
N TYR A 325 29.90 11.29 -11.83
CA TYR A 325 30.33 10.25 -12.78
C TYR A 325 31.03 10.84 -14.00
N ARG A 326 30.44 11.86 -14.64
CA ARG A 326 31.08 12.55 -15.75
C ARG A 326 32.44 13.11 -15.37
N LYS A 327 32.54 13.83 -14.25
CA LYS A 327 33.80 14.43 -13.80
C LYS A 327 34.87 13.37 -13.50
N ALA A 328 34.47 12.20 -13.00
CA ALA A 328 35.39 11.10 -12.70
C ALA A 328 35.89 10.38 -13.97
N LYS A 329 35.07 10.31 -15.03
CA LYS A 329 35.36 9.56 -16.26
C LYS A 329 35.88 10.41 -17.41
N ARG A 330 35.58 11.71 -17.42
CA ARG A 330 36.10 12.73 -18.33
C ARG A 330 36.73 13.85 -17.50
N PRO A 331 38.01 13.71 -17.11
CA PRO A 331 38.72 14.72 -16.33
C PRO A 331 38.85 16.05 -17.09
#